data_AF-A0A929GU75-F1
#
_entry.id   AF-A0A929GU75-F1
#
_cell.length_a   1.000
_cell.length_b   1.000
_cell.length_c   1.000
_cell.angle_alpha   90.00
_cell.angle_beta   90.00
_cell.angle_gamma   90.00
#
_symmetry.space_group_name_H-M   'P 1'
#
loop_
_entity.id
_entity.type
_entity.pdbx_description
1 polymer ?
#
loop_
_entity_poly.entity_id
_entity_poly.type
_entity_poly.pdbx_seq_one_letter_code
_entity_poly.pdbx_strand_id
1 'polypeptide(L)'
;MVEKILPADPSAQYPVCLAGKRACPPEDCGGIWGYDEPLKIIRDPTHEEYQRMMEWLGDSFDPQEFDIDRVNGLLGRSHQSSKSKRPDVSEVFR
;
A
#
# COMPACT_ATOMS: atom_id res chain seq x y z
N MET A 1 7.75 -10.56 -12.97
CA MET A 1 8.71 -9.68 -13.67
C MET A 1 9.46 -8.89 -12.61
N VAL A 2 10.79 -8.80 -12.70
CA VAL A 2 11.64 -8.06 -11.74
C VAL A 2 12.38 -6.98 -12.51
N GLU A 3 12.38 -5.74 -11.98
CA GLU A 3 13.03 -4.61 -12.64
C GLU A 3 14.55 -4.59 -12.43
N LYS A 4 15.02 -4.92 -11.22
CA LYS A 4 16.45 -4.94 -10.86
C LYS A 4 16.73 -5.87 -9.69
N ILE A 5 17.89 -6.52 -9.69
CA ILE A 5 18.45 -7.24 -8.52
C ILE A 5 19.72 -6.50 -8.10
N LEU A 6 19.77 -6.11 -6.82
CA LEU A 6 20.90 -5.41 -6.21
C LEU A 6 21.45 -6.25 -5.05
N PRO A 7 22.74 -6.10 -4.70
CA PRO A 7 23.24 -6.63 -3.44
C PRO A 7 22.46 -6.02 -2.27
N ALA A 8 22.20 -6.82 -1.25
CA ALA A 8 21.53 -6.33 -0.04
C ALA A 8 22.45 -5.35 0.70
N ASP A 9 21.89 -4.23 1.13
CA ASP A 9 22.58 -3.30 2.02
C ASP A 9 22.47 -3.83 3.47
N PRO A 10 23.60 -4.17 4.14
CA PRO A 10 23.56 -4.71 5.49
C PRO A 10 23.07 -3.72 6.54
N SER A 11 23.03 -2.42 6.21
CA SER A 11 22.56 -1.37 7.12
C SER A 11 21.05 -1.07 6.98
N ALA A 12 20.44 -1.51 5.87
CA ALA A 12 19.03 -1.26 5.60
C ALA A 12 18.10 -2.26 6.30
N GLN A 13 16.97 -1.78 6.81
CA GLN A 13 15.92 -2.63 7.36
C GLN A 13 14.85 -2.89 6.29
N TYR A 14 14.88 -4.07 5.69
CA TYR A 14 13.93 -4.46 4.65
C TYR A 14 12.61 -5.01 5.22
N PRO A 15 11.50 -4.97 4.44
CA PRO A 15 11.34 -4.29 3.16
C PRO A 15 11.22 -2.77 3.35
N VAL A 16 11.60 -2.03 2.31
CA VAL A 16 11.46 -0.56 2.25
C VAL A 16 10.69 -0.20 0.99
N CYS A 17 9.66 0.61 1.13
CA CYS A 17 9.00 1.28 0.02
C CYS A 17 9.88 2.46 -0.42
N LEU A 18 10.33 2.41 -1.68
CA LEU A 18 11.20 3.44 -2.27
C LEU A 18 10.40 4.58 -2.92
N ALA A 19 9.20 4.27 -3.42
CA ALA A 19 8.29 5.21 -4.05
C ALA A 19 6.88 4.60 -4.14
N GLY A 20 5.87 5.46 -4.23
CA GLY A 20 4.49 5.08 -4.50
C GLY A 20 3.66 6.31 -4.85
N LYS A 21 2.43 6.07 -5.32
CA LYS A 21 1.49 7.13 -5.72
C LYS A 21 0.07 6.60 -5.67
N ARG A 22 -0.87 7.50 -5.37
CA ARG A 22 -2.31 7.25 -5.27
C ARG A 22 -2.67 6.32 -4.11
N ALA A 23 -3.89 6.49 -3.61
CA ALA A 23 -4.41 5.62 -2.57
C ALA A 23 -4.65 4.20 -3.12
N CYS A 24 -4.50 3.22 -2.24
CA CYS A 24 -4.92 1.86 -2.53
C CYS A 24 -6.45 1.84 -2.70
N PRO A 25 -6.99 1.11 -3.70
CA PRO A 25 -8.42 0.85 -3.74
C PRO A 25 -8.88 0.25 -2.40
N PRO A 26 -10.10 0.58 -1.94
CA PRO A 26 -10.67 -0.06 -0.76
C PRO A 26 -10.69 -1.59 -0.90
N GLU A 27 -10.56 -2.27 0.22
CA GLU A 27 -10.78 -3.72 0.29
C GLU A 27 -12.18 -4.05 -0.26
N ASP A 28 -12.31 -5.21 -0.91
CA ASP A 28 -13.57 -5.69 -1.47
C ASP A 28 -14.26 -4.76 -2.50
N CYS A 29 -13.51 -3.84 -3.13
CA CYS A 29 -14.04 -2.94 -4.15
C CYS A 29 -14.49 -3.61 -5.46
N GLY A 30 -14.47 -4.94 -5.59
CA GLY A 30 -14.91 -5.65 -6.80
C GLY A 30 -13.96 -5.52 -7.99
N GLY A 31 -12.70 -5.15 -7.75
CA GLY A 31 -11.67 -4.99 -8.78
C GLY A 31 -11.76 -3.66 -9.51
N ILE A 32 -11.19 -3.60 -10.72
CA ILE A 32 -11.03 -2.35 -11.49
C ILE A 32 -12.37 -1.66 -11.71
N TRP A 33 -13.41 -2.42 -12.07
CA TRP A 33 -14.73 -1.88 -12.40
C TRP A 33 -15.47 -1.30 -11.19
N GLY A 34 -15.37 -1.96 -10.04
CA GLY A 34 -16.02 -1.45 -8.83
C GLY A 34 -15.26 -0.30 -8.16
N TYR A 35 -13.99 -0.08 -8.51
CA TYR A 35 -13.25 1.11 -8.09
C TYR A 35 -13.41 2.32 -9.03
N ASP A 36 -13.57 2.10 -10.34
CA ASP A 36 -13.65 3.19 -11.32
C ASP A 36 -14.91 4.05 -11.19
N GLU A 37 -16.06 3.44 -10.86
CA GLU A 37 -17.33 4.16 -10.76
C GLU A 37 -17.38 5.15 -9.57
N PRO A 38 -17.03 4.75 -8.34
CA PRO A 38 -16.92 5.70 -7.22
C PRO A 38 -15.96 6.85 -7.52
N LEU A 39 -14.83 6.59 -8.18
CA LEU A 39 -13.86 7.63 -8.54
C LEU A 39 -14.41 8.69 -9.49
N LYS A 40 -15.34 8.33 -10.39
CA LYS A 40 -16.01 9.31 -11.26
C LYS A 40 -17.01 10.14 -10.48
N ILE A 41 -17.79 9.50 -9.61
CA ILE A 41 -18.83 10.15 -8.82
C ILE A 41 -18.21 11.17 -7.85
N ILE A 42 -17.16 10.81 -7.11
CA ILE A 42 -16.54 11.70 -6.13
C ILE A 42 -15.75 12.87 -6.76
N ARG A 43 -15.56 12.89 -8.08
CA ARG A 43 -15.00 14.05 -8.78
C ARG A 43 -16.00 15.18 -8.95
N ASP A 44 -17.29 14.89 -8.81
CA ASP A 44 -18.37 15.86 -8.88
C ASP A 44 -19.13 15.92 -7.54
N PRO A 45 -18.79 16.87 -6.66
CA PRO A 45 -19.50 17.09 -5.40
C PRO A 45 -21.01 17.38 -5.52
N THR A 46 -21.49 17.70 -6.73
CA THR A 46 -22.91 17.96 -6.99
C THR A 46 -23.68 16.73 -7.44
N HIS A 47 -22.98 15.62 -7.70
CA HIS A 47 -23.58 14.36 -8.12
C HIS A 47 -24.49 13.80 -7.02
N GLU A 48 -25.65 13.28 -7.41
CA GLU A 48 -26.69 12.80 -6.48
C GLU A 48 -26.15 11.70 -5.54
N GLU A 49 -25.33 10.79 -6.08
CA GLU A 49 -24.70 9.70 -5.32
C GLU A 49 -23.40 10.09 -4.59
N TYR A 50 -22.95 11.36 -4.65
CA TYR A 50 -21.65 11.77 -4.09
C TYR A 50 -21.48 11.37 -2.62
N GLN A 51 -22.47 11.70 -1.79
CA GLN A 51 -22.42 11.44 -0.35
C GLN A 51 -22.38 9.94 -0.05
N ARG A 52 -23.18 9.15 -0.77
CA ARG A 52 -23.21 7.70 -0.63
C ARG A 52 -21.88 7.06 -1.02
N MET A 53 -21.24 7.56 -2.07
CA MET A 53 -19.93 7.04 -2.50
C MET A 53 -18.81 7.45 -1.54
N MET A 54 -18.84 8.67 -0.99
CA MET A 54 -17.88 9.10 0.03
C MET A 54 -18.01 8.28 1.32
N GLU A 55 -19.23 7.99 1.78
CA GLU A 55 -19.48 7.12 2.93
C GLU A 55 -18.89 5.72 2.69
N TRP A 56 -19.13 5.15 1.51
CA TRP A 56 -18.60 3.83 1.16
C TRP A 56 -17.07 3.80 1.06
N LEU A 57 -16.45 4.87 0.54
CA LEU A 57 -14.99 5.00 0.43
C LEU A 57 -14.31 5.34 1.78
N GLY A 58 -15.09 5.79 2.76
CA GLY A 58 -14.63 6.09 4.12
C GLY A 58 -14.34 7.57 4.36
N ASP A 59 -15.31 8.45 4.06
CA ASP A 59 -15.50 9.89 4.39
C ASP A 59 -14.36 10.90 4.14
N SER A 60 -13.12 10.44 4.24
CA SER A 60 -11.86 11.17 4.12
C SER A 60 -10.99 10.60 3.01
N PHE A 61 -11.56 9.76 2.15
CA PHE A 61 -10.84 9.12 1.06
C PHE A 61 -10.38 10.13 0.01
N ASP A 62 -9.06 10.27 -0.16
CA ASP A 62 -8.45 10.98 -1.28
C ASP A 62 -7.75 9.98 -2.22
N PRO A 63 -8.20 9.82 -3.48
CA PRO A 63 -7.56 8.96 -4.46
C PRO A 63 -6.09 9.28 -4.76
N GLN A 64 -5.62 10.49 -4.45
CA GLN A 64 -4.24 10.93 -4.65
C GLN A 64 -3.36 10.75 -3.42
N GLU A 65 -3.92 10.46 -2.24
CA GLU A 65 -3.15 10.34 -1.01
C GLU A 65 -2.17 9.16 -1.08
N PHE A 66 -0.90 9.44 -0.77
CA PHE A 66 0.12 8.43 -0.53
C PHE A 66 1.20 8.99 0.40
N ASP A 67 1.49 8.27 1.48
CA ASP A 67 2.51 8.65 2.47
C ASP A 67 3.54 7.53 2.62
N ILE A 68 4.76 7.80 2.14
CA ILE A 68 5.87 6.84 2.16
C ILE A 68 6.38 6.56 3.57
N ASP A 69 6.34 7.55 4.46
CA ASP A 69 6.81 7.42 5.84
C ASP A 69 5.84 6.56 6.64
N ARG A 70 4.53 6.78 6.46
CA ARG A 70 3.48 5.92 7.04
C ARG A 70 3.63 4.48 6.57
N VAL A 71 3.85 4.25 5.27
CA VAL A 71 4.05 2.90 4.71
C VAL A 71 5.29 2.24 5.28
N ASN A 72 6.43 2.92 5.27
CA ASN A 72 7.68 2.37 5.81
C ASN A 72 7.59 2.11 7.33
N GLY A 73 6.87 2.95 8.07
CA GLY A 73 6.56 2.72 9.48
C GLY A 73 5.74 1.44 9.71
N LEU A 74 4.77 1.13 8.84
CA LEU A 74 4.01 -0.13 8.88
C LEU A 74 4.89 -1.34 8.54
N LEU A 75 5.69 -1.24 7.48
CA LEU A 75 6.61 -2.31 7.05
C LEU A 75 7.64 -2.65 8.13
N GLY A 76 8.19 -1.64 8.81
CA GLY A 76 9.15 -1.82 9.89
C GLY A 76 8.57 -2.56 11.11
N ARG A 77 7.27 -2.40 11.40
CA ARG A 77 6.59 -3.11 12.51
C ARG A 77 6.39 -4.60 12.18
N SER A 78 5.95 -4.91 10.96
CA SER A 78 5.71 -6.29 10.51
C SER A 78 6.98 -7.13 10.42
N HIS A 79 8.15 -6.50 10.31
CA HIS A 79 9.43 -7.22 10.28
C HIS A 79 9.94 -7.65 11.66
N GLN A 80 9.50 -7.01 12.75
CA GLN A 80 9.99 -7.34 14.10
C GLN A 80 9.37 -8.62 14.66
N SER A 81 8.13 -8.95 14.28
CA SER A 81 7.43 -10.17 14.68
C SER A 81 7.98 -11.46 14.04
N SER A 82 8.83 -11.36 13.01
CA SER A 82 9.43 -12.52 12.31
C SER A 82 10.95 -12.69 12.51
N LYS A 83 11.62 -11.77 13.22
CA LYS A 83 13.07 -11.89 13.52
C LYS A 83 13.41 -13.10 14.39
N SER A 84 12.46 -13.68 15.12
CA SER A 84 12.70 -14.86 15.96
C SER A 84 12.83 -16.19 15.20
N LYS A 85 12.76 -16.22 13.86
CA LYS A 85 12.72 -17.49 13.09
C LYS A 85 13.50 -17.53 11.77
N ARG A 86 14.23 -16.48 11.37
CA ARG A 86 14.98 -16.54 10.10
C ARG A 86 16.40 -17.03 10.36
N PRO A 87 16.83 -18.17 9.79
CA PRO A 87 18.20 -18.62 9.90
C PRO A 87 19.13 -17.64 9.17
N ASP A 88 20.38 -17.60 9.62
CA ASP A 88 21.40 -16.76 9.00
C ASP A 88 21.64 -17.24 7.56
N VAL A 89 21.87 -16.31 6.63
CA VAL A 89 22.01 -16.65 5.19
C VAL A 89 23.23 -17.55 4.95
N SER A 90 24.22 -17.55 5.84
CA SER A 90 25.36 -18.48 5.83
C SER A 90 25.01 -19.91 6.28
N GLU A 91 23.87 -20.12 6.94
CA GLU A 91 23.39 -21.45 7.35
C GLU A 91 22.56 -22.16 6.28
N VAL A 92 22.02 -21.42 5.30
CA VAL A 92 21.15 -21.96 4.24
C VAL A 92 21.94 -22.62 3.10
N PHE A 93 23.22 -22.29 2.96
CA PHE A 93 24.11 -22.83 1.91
C PHE A 93 25.19 -23.80 2.45
N ARG A 94 24.93 -24.44 3.60
CA ARG A 94 25.72 -25.59 4.06
C ARG A 94 25.09 -26.92 3.68
#